data_AF-A0A0C2DAR4-F1
#
_entry.id   AF-A0A0C2DAR4-F1
#
_cell.length_a   1.000
_cell.length_b   1.000
_cell.length_c   1.000
_cell.angle_alpha   90.00
_cell.angle_beta   90.00
_cell.angle_gamma   90.00
#
_symmetry.space_group_name_H-M   'P 1'
#
loop_
_entity.id
_entity.type
_entity.pdbx_description
1 polymer ?
#
loop_
_entity_poly.entity_id
_entity_poly.type
_entity_poly.pdbx_seq_one_letter_code
_entity_poly.pdbx_strand_id
1 'polypeptide(L)' 'MSIDLKPDHILVAMFCPGWVQTDMGGEGAQITLDESMKDLVPSIYKLSNEHHGGNSQKNAFDCVPLAGEEKGSCG' A
#
# COMPACT_ATOMS: atom_id res chain seq x y z
N MET A 1 -0.97 -13.37 -8.65
CA MET A 1 -0.13 -13.58 -7.46
C MET A 1 -0.92 -13.49 -6.16
N SER A 2 -1.59 -12.36 -5.84
CA SER A 2 -2.44 -12.31 -4.62
C SER A 2 -3.54 -13.37 -4.65
N ILE A 3 -4.23 -13.52 -5.78
CA ILE A 3 -5.33 -14.49 -5.98
C ILE A 3 -4.89 -15.93 -5.66
N ASP A 4 -3.70 -16.31 -6.11
CA ASP A 4 -3.16 -17.68 -5.99
C ASP A 4 -2.83 -18.05 -4.54
N LEU A 5 -2.50 -17.05 -3.71
CA LEU A 5 -2.10 -17.20 -2.31
C LEU A 5 -3.28 -17.10 -1.32
N LYS A 6 -4.47 -16.76 -1.83
CA LYS A 6 -5.69 -16.64 -1.01
C LYS A 6 -6.08 -17.97 -0.32
N PRO A 7 -5.99 -19.16 -0.96
CA PRO A 7 -6.27 -20.44 -0.32
C PRO A 7 -5.32 -20.76 0.84
N ASP A 8 -4.10 -20.24 0.80
CA ASP A 8 -3.08 -20.43 1.84
C ASP A 8 -3.21 -19.43 2.99
N HIS A 9 -4.25 -18.59 2.97
CA HIS A 9 -4.51 -17.55 3.96
C HIS A 9 -3.37 -16.51 4.09
N ILE A 10 -2.66 -16.26 2.99
CA ILE A 10 -1.61 -15.26 2.93
C ILE A 10 -2.19 -13.96 2.37
N LEU A 11 -2.23 -12.91 3.20
CA LEU A 11 -2.64 -11.57 2.78
C LEU A 11 -1.52 -10.91 1.97
N VAL A 12 -1.85 -10.40 0.79
CA VAL A 12 -0.90 -9.69 -0.09
C VAL A 12 -1.45 -8.29 -0.36
N ALA A 13 -0.67 -7.27 -0.01
CA ALA A 13 -0.99 -5.86 -0.27
C ALA A 13 0.25 -5.12 -0.78
N MET A 14 0.05 -4.09 -1.61
CA MET A 14 1.12 -3.24 -2.13
C MET A 14 1.08 -1.87 -1.46
N PHE A 15 2.23 -1.41 -0.96
CA PHE A 15 2.38 -0.07 -0.40
C PHE A 15 3.25 0.80 -1.29
N CYS A 16 2.80 2.03 -1.54
CA CYS A 16 3.64 3.09 -2.08
C CYS A 16 3.98 4.08 -0.95
N PRO A 17 5.19 4.02 -0.37
CA PRO A 17 5.60 4.91 0.72
C PRO A 17 5.81 6.36 0.26
N GLY A 18 5.71 6.61 -1.04
CA GLY A 18 6.04 7.89 -1.68
C GLY A 18 7.50 8.01 -2.09
N TRP A 19 7.87 9.18 -2.59
CA TRP A 19 9.26 9.50 -2.92
C TRP A 19 9.97 10.07 -1.69
N VAL A 20 10.63 9.18 -0.94
CA VAL A 20 11.23 9.45 0.39
C VAL A 20 12.71 9.81 0.29
N GLN A 21 13.14 10.78 1.10
CA GLN A 21 14.54 11.19 1.29
C GLN A 21 15.36 10.05 1.90
N THR A 22 15.92 9.24 1.03
CA THR A 22 16.76 8.06 1.30
C THR A 22 17.85 7.99 0.24
N ASP A 23 18.84 7.11 0.39
CA ASP A 23 19.87 6.91 -0.64
C ASP A 23 19.29 6.59 -2.03
N MET A 24 18.16 5.87 -2.08
CA MET A 24 17.45 5.56 -3.33
C MET A 24 16.64 6.75 -3.86
N GLY A 25 16.04 7.56 -2.98
CA GLY A 25 15.22 8.70 -3.37
C GLY A 25 16.00 9.97 -3.66
N GLY A 26 17.22 10.10 -3.12
CA GLY A 26 18.07 11.29 -3.20
C GLY A 26 17.59 12.44 -2.32
N GLU A 27 18.42 13.47 -2.20
CA GLU A 27 18.17 14.66 -1.37
C GLU A 27 16.99 15.52 -1.86
N GLY A 28 16.64 15.41 -3.15
CA GLY A 28 15.52 16.14 -3.76
C GLY A 28 14.14 15.49 -3.55
N ALA A 29 14.07 14.38 -2.83
CA ALA A 29 12.82 13.69 -2.55
C ALA A 29 11.88 14.54 -1.68
N GLN A 30 10.57 14.37 -1.88
CA GLN A 30 9.55 15.30 -1.39
C GLN A 30 9.14 15.08 0.06
N ILE A 31 9.38 13.90 0.61
CA ILE A 31 8.95 13.55 1.97
C ILE A 31 10.12 12.96 2.76
N THR A 32 10.16 13.26 4.05
CA THR A 32 11.16 12.71 4.97
C THR A 32 10.82 11.26 5.32
N LEU A 33 11.81 10.54 5.85
CA LEU A 33 11.63 9.16 6.31
C LEU A 33 10.56 9.07 7.41
N ASP A 34 10.60 9.99 8.38
CA ASP A 34 9.66 10.01 9.49
C ASP A 34 8.21 10.28 9.02
N GLU A 35 8.02 11.18 8.05
CA GLU A 35 6.69 11.43 7.46
C GLU A 35 6.15 10.18 6.75
N SER A 36 6.98 9.50 5.96
CA SER A 36 6.58 8.27 5.28
C SER A 36 6.18 7.16 6.27
N MET A 37 6.97 6.97 7.33
CA MET A 37 6.74 5.91 8.32
C MET A 37 5.54 6.17 9.23
N LYS A 38 5.23 7.44 9.52
CA LYS A 38 4.04 7.84 10.31
C LYS A 38 2.74 7.32 9.70
N ASP A 39 2.65 7.26 8.38
CA ASP A 39 1.46 6.79 7.67
C ASP A 39 1.56 5.29 7.33
N LEU A 40 2.74 4.81 6.93
CA LEU A 40 2.94 3.42 6.53
C LEU A 40 2.70 2.43 7.67
N VAL A 41 3.27 2.68 8.85
CA VAL A 41 3.21 1.72 9.97
C VAL A 41 1.77 1.50 10.46
N PRO A 42 0.95 2.53 10.72
CA PRO A 42 -0.46 2.32 11.07
C PRO A 42 -1.26 1.64 9.96
N SER A 43 -0.89 1.83 8.69
CA SER A 43 -1.58 1.18 7.57
C SER A 43 -1.41 -0.33 7.59
N ILE A 44 -0.20 -0.81 7.91
CA ILE A 44 0.07 -2.25 8.05
C ILE A 44 -0.79 -2.88 9.16
N TYR A 45 -0.96 -2.18 10.29
CA TYR A 45 -1.79 -2.66 11.40
C TYR A 45 -3.30 -2.69 11.11
N LYS A 46 -3.76 -1.97 10.09
CA LYS A 46 -5.18 -1.95 9.70
C LYS A 46 -5.49 -2.96 8.59
N LEU A 47 -4.49 -3.68 8.09
CA LEU A 47 -4.69 -4.68 7.05
C LEU A 47 -5.63 -5.80 7.51
N SER A 48 -6.60 -6.10 6.64
CA SER A 48 -7.60 -7.16 6.79
C SER A 48 -7.72 -7.92 5.47
N ASN A 49 -8.48 -9.02 5.45
CA ASN A 49 -8.76 -9.76 4.22
C ASN A 49 -9.46 -8.92 3.14
N GLU A 50 -10.11 -7.81 3.49
CA GLU A 50 -10.74 -6.87 2.55
C GLU A 50 -9.71 -6.12 1.71
N HIS A 51 -8.45 -6.08 2.16
CA HIS A 51 -7.35 -5.39 1.50
C HIS A 51 -6.53 -6.32 0.59
N HIS A 52 -6.92 -7.59 0.47
CA HIS A 52 -6.17 -8.60 -0.29
C HIS A 52 -6.16 -8.29 -1.79
N GLY A 53 -4.97 -8.09 -2.34
CA GLY A 53 -4.75 -7.70 -3.73
C GLY A 53 -4.84 -6.19 -4.00
N GLY A 54 -5.06 -5.36 -2.98
CA GLY A 54 -5.16 -3.91 -3.12
C GLY A 54 -3.82 -3.17 -3.10
N ASN A 55 -3.85 -1.93 -3.61
CA ASN A 55 -2.73 -0.98 -3.53
C ASN A 55 -3.11 0.23 -2.67
N SER A 56 -2.21 0.68 -1.80
CA SER A 56 -2.41 1.90 -1.00
C SER A 56 -1.41 2.99 -1.41
N GLN A 57 -1.91 4.18 -1.79
CA GLN A 57 -1.09 5.36 -2.08
C GLN A 57 -1.20 6.40 -0.97
N LYS A 58 -0.12 6.59 -0.17
CA LYS A 58 0.11 7.60 0.89
C LYS A 58 -0.97 7.80 1.97
N ASN A 59 -2.25 7.79 1.63
CA ASN A 59 -3.40 7.71 2.49
C ASN A 59 -3.95 6.28 2.42
N ALA A 60 -3.94 5.62 3.57
CA ALA A 60 -4.05 4.18 3.77
C ALA A 60 -5.24 3.41 3.14
N PHE A 61 -6.13 4.02 2.35
CA PHE A 61 -7.39 3.38 1.94
C PHE A 61 -7.86 3.64 0.51
N ASP A 62 -7.12 4.42 -0.29
CA ASP A 62 -7.44 4.51 -1.71
C ASP A 62 -6.91 3.27 -2.42
N CYS A 63 -7.73 2.20 -2.41
CA CYS A 63 -7.57 1.04 -3.29
C CYS A 63 -7.61 1.54 -4.73
N VAL A 64 -6.45 1.86 -5.29
CA VAL A 64 -6.34 2.15 -6.72
C VAL A 64 -6.42 0.80 -7.44
N PRO A 65 -7.41 0.58 -8.31
CA PRO A 65 -7.53 -0.67 -9.02
C PRO A 65 -6.26 -0.91 -9.83
N LEU A 66 -5.66 -2.09 -9.65
CA LEU A 66 -4.67 -2.58 -10.60
C LEU A 66 -5.38 -2.69 -11.95
N ALA A 67 -4.70 -2.24 -13.02
CA ALA A 67 -5.29 -2.16 -14.35
C ALA A 67 -5.98 -3.50 -14.72
N GLY A 68 -7.32 -3.48 -14.77
CA GLY A 68 -8.15 -4.66 -15.02
C GLY A 68 -9.29 -4.90 -14.02
N GLU A 69 -9.33 -4.23 -12.87
CA GLU A 69 -10.44 -4.34 -11.90
C GLU A 69 -11.38 -3.13 -11.99
N GLU A 70 -12.68 -3.39 -12.18
CA GLU A 70 -13.73 -2.37 -12.06
C GLU A 70 -13.76 -1.84 -10.61
N LYS A 71 -14.16 -0.57 -10.46
CA LYS A 71 -14.23 0.14 -9.17
C LYS A 71 -15.16 -0.58 -8.17
N GLY A 72 -14.63 -1.57 -7.46
CA GLY A 72 -15.21 -2.06 -6.23
C GLY A 72 -14.88 -1.05 -5.13
N SER A 73 -15.90 -0.37 -4.62
CA SER A 73 -15.79 0.36 -3.36
C SER A 73 -15.28 -0.61 -2.30
N CYS A 74 -14.07 -0.37 -1.79
CA CYS A 74 -13.59 -1.02 -0.57
C CYS A 74 -14.51 -0.52 0.54
N GLY A 75 -15.36 -1.41 1.05
CA GLY A 75 -16.32 -1.17 2.13
C GLY A 75 -16.22 -2.27 3.15
#